data_AF-A0A0U5MH90-F1
#
_entry.id   AF-A0A0U5MH90-F1
#
_cell.length_a   1.000
_cell.length_b   1.000
_cell.length_c   1.000
_cell.angle_alpha   90.00
_cell.angle_beta   90.00
_cell.angle_gamma   90.00
#
_symmetry.space_group_name_H-M   'P 1'
#
loop_
_entity.id
_entity.type
_entity.pdbx_description
1 polymer ?
#
loop_
_entity_poly.entity_id
_entity_poly.type
_entity_poly.pdbx_seq_one_letter_code
_entity_poly.pdbx_strand_id
1 'polypeptide(L)'
;MIIKEALTFDDVLLVPAESSVLPAQADTRTRLTKSIELGIPLLSAAMDTVTESRLAIALAQDGGIGVIHKNLDVDAQAAEVRKVKKFESGMVVNPLTIHPDQTLADALRLMTDYKISGIPVVERGSGKLVGILTNRDVRFANDANQPVYELMTKDKLVTVREGVDKEEAKRLLHQHRIEKLLVVDGDYRCIGLVTVKDMEKAQAHPTAAKDEKGRLRVAAATGVGADGFSRAMKLIEAEVDVIVVDTAHGHSRGVIDTIAEIRKASPHIQLVGGNIATPEAALALIKAGADAVKVGIGPGTICTTRMVAGVGVPQLSAIMEVAEVAHKHGVSVIADGGIKYSGDIAKAIAAGADCVMIGSLFAGTEESPGEVFLFQGRSYKSYRGMGSIGAMARGSADRYFQAEVGDKLKLVPEGVEGRVPYKGPVSTVIHQMIGGLRAGMGYTGNATIKDMQTRCTFRRITSAGLRESHVHDVSITKEAPNYKSD
;
A
#
# COMPACT_ATOMS: atom_id res chain seq x y z
N MET A 1 -30.92 12.74 -25.91
CA MET A 1 -29.95 12.62 -24.81
C MET A 1 -30.72 12.08 -23.60
N ILE A 2 -30.34 10.91 -23.07
CA ILE A 2 -30.98 10.34 -21.88
C ILE A 2 -30.09 10.70 -20.68
N ILE A 3 -30.63 11.43 -19.72
CA ILE A 3 -29.94 11.72 -18.45
C ILE A 3 -30.23 10.54 -17.53
N LYS A 4 -29.20 9.77 -17.19
CA LYS A 4 -29.31 8.65 -16.25
C LYS A 4 -29.21 9.15 -14.82
N GLU A 5 -30.03 8.60 -13.95
CA GLU A 5 -29.90 8.79 -12.51
C GLU A 5 -28.72 7.94 -11.99
N ALA A 6 -27.94 8.51 -11.06
CA ALA A 6 -26.80 7.84 -10.43
C ALA A 6 -26.73 8.23 -8.94
N LEU A 7 -26.22 7.32 -8.12
CA LEU A 7 -26.24 7.42 -6.65
C LEU A 7 -24.81 7.39 -6.08
N THR A 8 -24.63 8.01 -4.93
CA THR A 8 -23.43 7.92 -4.09
C THR A 8 -23.73 7.17 -2.79
N PHE A 9 -22.73 7.08 -1.89
CA PHE A 9 -22.84 6.30 -0.66
C PHE A 9 -23.92 6.83 0.29
N ASP A 10 -24.10 8.15 0.35
CA ASP A 10 -25.08 8.81 1.22
C ASP A 10 -26.53 8.63 0.73
N ASP A 11 -26.74 8.22 -0.52
CA ASP A 11 -28.09 8.03 -1.08
C ASP A 11 -28.67 6.64 -0.76
N VAL A 12 -27.90 5.76 -0.13
CA VAL A 12 -28.31 4.37 0.12
C VAL A 12 -27.91 3.84 1.49
N LEU A 13 -28.64 2.83 1.94
CA LEU A 13 -28.26 1.95 3.05
C LEU A 13 -28.21 0.49 2.59
N LEU A 14 -27.40 -0.32 3.26
CA LEU A 14 -27.46 -1.78 3.14
C LEU A 14 -28.66 -2.29 3.95
N VAL A 15 -29.44 -3.19 3.34
CA VAL A 15 -30.57 -3.83 4.01
C VAL A 15 -30.06 -4.99 4.88
N PRO A 16 -30.37 -5.03 6.19
CA PRO A 16 -30.05 -6.18 7.02
C PRO A 16 -30.68 -7.48 6.48
N ALA A 17 -30.02 -8.60 6.71
CA ALA A 17 -30.49 -9.92 6.27
C ALA A 17 -30.31 -10.96 7.38
N GLU A 18 -30.91 -12.14 7.19
CA GLU A 18 -30.66 -13.28 8.08
C GLU A 18 -29.15 -13.57 8.16
N SER A 19 -28.63 -13.77 9.37
CA SER A 19 -27.21 -13.95 9.61
C SER A 19 -26.93 -15.02 10.64
N SER A 20 -26.10 -15.98 10.26
CA SER A 20 -25.41 -16.91 11.16
C SER A 20 -23.93 -16.54 11.34
N VAL A 21 -23.50 -15.42 10.77
CA VAL A 21 -22.10 -14.97 10.74
C VAL A 21 -21.89 -13.91 11.82
N LEU A 22 -21.02 -14.21 12.79
CA LEU A 22 -20.59 -13.20 13.75
C LEU A 22 -19.47 -12.33 13.14
N PRO A 23 -19.39 -11.02 13.44
CA PRO A 23 -18.35 -10.14 12.91
C PRO A 23 -16.91 -10.65 13.11
N ALA A 24 -16.64 -11.35 14.22
CA ALA A 24 -15.32 -11.93 14.48
C ALA A 24 -14.95 -13.11 13.55
N GLN A 25 -15.95 -13.74 12.91
CA GLN A 25 -15.79 -14.86 11.99
C GLN A 25 -15.71 -14.41 10.52
N ALA A 26 -16.03 -13.14 10.24
CA ALA A 26 -16.02 -12.59 8.89
C ALA A 26 -14.59 -12.50 8.32
N ASP A 27 -14.41 -13.10 7.15
CA ASP A 27 -13.16 -13.12 6.39
C ASP A 27 -13.12 -11.94 5.41
N THR A 28 -12.21 -11.01 5.68
CA THR A 28 -12.02 -9.79 4.89
C THR A 28 -10.97 -9.94 3.79
N ARG A 29 -10.41 -11.14 3.60
CA ARG A 29 -9.46 -11.39 2.52
C ARG A 29 -10.09 -11.12 1.16
N THR A 30 -9.30 -10.55 0.27
CA THR A 30 -9.75 -10.16 -1.07
C THR A 30 -8.62 -10.28 -2.08
N ARG A 31 -8.95 -10.15 -3.37
CA ARG A 31 -7.98 -10.14 -4.46
C ARG A 31 -7.84 -8.74 -5.04
N LEU A 32 -6.64 -8.19 -4.97
CA LEU A 32 -6.30 -6.97 -5.70
C LEU A 32 -6.16 -7.27 -7.19
N THR A 33 -5.53 -8.39 -7.52
CA THR A 33 -5.43 -8.93 -8.88
C THR A 33 -5.60 -10.44 -8.87
N LYS A 34 -5.54 -11.09 -10.03
CA LYS A 34 -5.62 -12.56 -10.11
C LYS A 34 -4.56 -13.27 -9.26
N SER A 35 -3.35 -12.72 -9.18
CA SER A 35 -2.23 -13.31 -8.44
C SER A 35 -1.98 -12.71 -7.05
N ILE A 36 -2.50 -11.52 -6.76
CA ILE A 36 -2.26 -10.84 -5.47
C ILE A 36 -3.51 -10.86 -4.61
N GLU A 37 -3.41 -11.61 -3.51
CA GLU A 37 -4.35 -11.60 -2.40
C GLU A 37 -3.92 -10.60 -1.31
N LEU A 38 -4.89 -9.95 -0.68
CA LEU A 38 -4.71 -9.06 0.46
C LEU A 38 -5.47 -9.60 1.67
N GLY A 39 -4.91 -9.39 2.88
CA GLY A 39 -5.54 -9.74 4.15
C GLY A 39 -6.77 -8.88 4.47
N ILE A 40 -6.76 -7.63 3.99
CA ILE A 40 -7.84 -6.66 4.13
C ILE A 40 -8.03 -5.88 2.83
N PRO A 41 -9.24 -5.39 2.51
CA PRO A 41 -9.54 -4.77 1.21
C PRO A 41 -9.13 -3.28 1.16
N LEU A 42 -7.98 -2.91 1.73
CA LEU A 42 -7.55 -1.51 1.85
C LEU A 42 -6.27 -1.22 1.07
N LEU A 43 -6.33 -0.14 0.28
CA LEU A 43 -5.19 0.50 -0.37
C LEU A 43 -5.04 1.93 0.13
N SER A 44 -3.80 2.41 0.25
CA SER A 44 -3.54 3.84 0.45
C SER A 44 -3.29 4.55 -0.88
N ALA A 45 -3.86 5.75 -1.03
CA ALA A 45 -3.81 6.50 -2.28
C ALA A 45 -2.39 6.97 -2.66
N ALA A 46 -2.12 7.01 -3.96
CA ALA A 46 -0.85 7.48 -4.54
C ALA A 46 -0.71 9.01 -4.49
N MET A 47 -0.60 9.55 -3.28
CA MET A 47 -0.54 11.00 -3.03
C MET A 47 0.64 11.36 -2.14
N ASP A 48 1.26 12.51 -2.42
CA ASP A 48 2.46 13.01 -1.71
C ASP A 48 2.24 13.43 -0.26
N THR A 49 0.98 13.43 0.19
CA THR A 49 0.58 13.65 1.59
C THR A 49 -0.02 12.39 2.23
N VAL A 50 0.00 11.26 1.52
CA VAL A 50 -0.58 9.99 1.99
C VAL A 50 0.46 8.89 2.03
N THR A 51 1.06 8.50 0.89
CA THR A 51 1.79 7.22 0.82
C THR A 51 3.24 7.35 0.37
N GLU A 52 4.15 7.14 1.31
CA GLU A 52 5.55 6.77 1.09
C GLU A 52 5.83 5.44 1.82
N SER A 53 7.10 5.01 1.93
CA SER A 53 7.46 3.70 2.50
C SER A 53 6.91 3.46 3.89
N ARG A 54 6.87 4.48 4.77
CA ARG A 54 6.37 4.34 6.15
C ARG A 54 4.92 3.85 6.19
N LEU A 55 4.01 4.54 5.49
CA LEU A 55 2.61 4.13 5.42
C LEU A 55 2.45 2.82 4.64
N ALA A 56 3.20 2.63 3.55
CA ALA A 56 3.14 1.41 2.77
C ALA A 56 3.55 0.17 3.59
N ILE A 57 4.59 0.28 4.41
CA ILE A 57 5.03 -0.77 5.35
C ILE A 57 3.92 -1.06 6.35
N ALA A 58 3.43 -0.05 7.07
CA ALA A 58 2.44 -0.24 8.13
C ALA A 58 1.13 -0.84 7.58
N LEU A 59 0.67 -0.38 6.41
CA LEU A 59 -0.53 -0.92 5.77
C LEU A 59 -0.31 -2.36 5.27
N ALA A 60 0.87 -2.67 4.71
CA ALA A 60 1.19 -4.03 4.28
C ALA A 60 1.30 -4.99 5.46
N GLN A 61 1.82 -4.55 6.60
CA GLN A 61 1.85 -5.35 7.84
C GLN A 61 0.44 -5.69 8.34
N ASP A 62 -0.53 -4.78 8.20
CA ASP A 62 -1.94 -5.05 8.57
C ASP A 62 -2.72 -5.82 7.48
N GLY A 63 -2.10 -6.11 6.33
CA GLY A 63 -2.66 -6.93 5.26
C GLY A 63 -3.24 -6.16 4.07
N GLY A 64 -3.09 -4.84 4.04
CA GLY A 64 -3.42 -4.01 2.87
C GLY A 64 -2.22 -3.82 1.95
N ILE A 65 -2.23 -2.78 1.11
CA ILE A 65 -1.07 -2.41 0.29
C ILE A 65 -1.02 -0.90 0.03
N GLY A 66 0.16 -0.30 0.19
CA GLY A 66 0.36 1.11 -0.12
C GLY A 66 0.81 1.35 -1.55
N VAL A 67 0.27 2.41 -2.19
CA VAL A 67 0.72 2.87 -3.52
C VAL A 67 1.65 4.09 -3.39
N ILE A 68 2.95 3.90 -3.63
CA ILE A 68 3.93 5.00 -3.61
C ILE A 68 3.63 5.99 -4.75
N HIS A 69 3.48 7.27 -4.42
CA HIS A 69 3.16 8.32 -5.40
C HIS A 69 4.31 8.61 -6.39
N LYS A 70 3.97 9.26 -7.50
CA LYS A 70 4.93 9.63 -8.57
C LYS A 70 5.48 11.05 -8.51
N ASN A 71 5.07 11.89 -7.54
CA ASN A 71 5.67 13.22 -7.28
C ASN A 71 7.11 13.16 -6.72
N LEU A 72 7.75 11.99 -6.76
CA LEU A 72 9.18 11.81 -6.51
C LEU A 72 9.89 11.64 -7.86
N ASP A 73 11.17 11.99 -7.88
CA ASP A 73 12.05 11.56 -8.96
C ASP A 73 12.05 10.03 -9.07
N VAL A 74 12.29 9.50 -10.27
CA VAL A 74 12.16 8.06 -10.57
C VAL A 74 13.02 7.21 -9.61
N ASP A 75 14.26 7.62 -9.37
CA ASP A 75 15.17 6.91 -8.47
C ASP A 75 14.75 7.00 -6.99
N ALA A 76 14.21 8.13 -6.56
CA ALA A 76 13.68 8.32 -5.22
C ALA A 76 12.44 7.45 -4.99
N GLN A 77 11.53 7.38 -5.97
CA GLN A 77 10.37 6.49 -5.92
C GLN A 77 10.79 5.01 -5.85
N ALA A 78 11.76 4.60 -6.67
CA ALA A 78 12.33 3.26 -6.63
C ALA A 78 13.02 2.97 -5.29
N ALA A 79 13.66 3.97 -4.67
CA ALA A 79 14.24 3.82 -3.33
C ALA A 79 13.17 3.61 -2.25
N GLU A 80 12.02 4.30 -2.32
CA GLU A 80 10.87 4.05 -1.44
C GLU A 80 10.35 2.61 -1.59
N VAL A 81 10.20 2.11 -2.81
CA VAL A 81 9.84 0.70 -3.07
C VAL A 81 10.84 -0.24 -2.40
N ARG A 82 12.15 -0.04 -2.62
CA ARG A 82 13.20 -0.87 -2.02
C ARG A 82 13.17 -0.83 -0.49
N LYS A 83 12.85 0.31 0.14
CA LYS A 83 12.68 0.40 1.60
C LYS A 83 11.57 -0.54 2.09
N VAL A 84 10.44 -0.60 1.38
CA VAL A 84 9.34 -1.53 1.73
C VAL A 84 9.76 -2.98 1.54
N LYS A 85 10.33 -3.33 0.37
CA LYS A 85 10.75 -4.70 0.06
C LYS A 85 11.85 -5.22 1.00
N LYS A 86 12.67 -4.34 1.58
CA LYS A 86 13.74 -4.69 2.54
C LYS A 86 13.31 -4.62 4.01
N PHE A 87 12.09 -4.17 4.31
CA PHE A 87 11.69 -3.94 5.70
C PHE A 87 11.50 -5.25 6.48
N GLU A 88 10.87 -6.23 5.84
CA GLU A 88 10.75 -7.61 6.30
C GLU A 88 11.15 -8.51 5.14
N SER A 89 12.10 -9.39 5.38
CA SER A 89 12.45 -10.45 4.46
C SER A 89 12.55 -11.72 5.27
N GLY A 90 11.78 -12.76 4.91
CA GLY A 90 11.86 -14.06 5.59
C GLY A 90 13.28 -14.63 5.60
N MET A 91 14.09 -14.23 4.62
CA MET A 91 15.53 -14.42 4.52
C MET A 91 16.13 -13.24 3.74
N VAL A 92 17.19 -12.63 4.25
CA VAL A 92 17.98 -11.65 3.50
C VAL A 92 18.86 -12.41 2.52
N VAL A 93 18.56 -12.31 1.22
CA VAL A 93 19.36 -12.93 0.15
C VAL A 93 20.54 -12.03 -0.20
N ASN A 94 21.73 -12.60 -0.43
CA ASN A 94 22.97 -11.87 -0.70
C ASN A 94 23.23 -10.79 0.36
N PRO A 95 23.40 -11.17 1.64
CA PRO A 95 23.63 -10.21 2.72
C PRO A 95 24.91 -9.42 2.46
N LEU A 96 24.96 -8.18 2.96
CA LEU A 96 26.21 -7.44 3.03
C LEU A 96 27.22 -8.25 3.84
N THR A 97 28.41 -8.45 3.29
CA THR A 97 29.50 -9.19 3.92
C THR A 97 30.69 -8.26 4.22
N ILE A 98 31.56 -8.71 5.11
CA ILE A 98 32.84 -8.06 5.43
C ILE A 98 33.97 -9.09 5.37
N HIS A 99 35.21 -8.65 5.21
CA HIS A 99 36.38 -9.51 5.16
C HIS A 99 37.14 -9.55 6.48
N PRO A 100 37.88 -10.65 6.78
CA PRO A 100 38.58 -10.81 8.06
C PRO A 100 39.68 -9.77 8.31
N ASP A 101 40.29 -9.25 7.25
CA ASP A 101 41.37 -8.26 7.26
C ASP A 101 40.90 -6.81 7.41
N GLN A 102 39.59 -6.56 7.25
CA GLN A 102 39.02 -5.23 7.44
C GLN A 102 38.99 -4.84 8.91
N THR A 103 38.89 -3.54 9.17
CA THR A 103 38.98 -2.98 10.53
C THR A 103 37.63 -2.91 11.23
N LEU A 104 37.65 -2.77 12.56
CA LEU A 104 36.48 -2.42 13.36
C LEU A 104 35.80 -1.14 12.83
N ALA A 105 36.57 -0.14 12.41
CA ALA A 105 36.01 1.09 11.83
C ALA A 105 35.19 0.82 10.56
N ASP A 106 35.66 -0.06 9.66
CA ASP A 106 34.92 -0.47 8.47
C ASP A 106 33.61 -1.18 8.83
N ALA A 107 33.66 -2.07 9.82
CA ALA A 107 32.49 -2.78 10.33
C ALA A 107 31.45 -1.81 10.91
N LEU A 108 31.86 -0.91 11.80
CA LEU A 108 30.97 0.08 12.42
C LEU A 108 30.34 1.02 11.39
N ARG A 109 31.09 1.40 10.36
CA ARG A 109 30.56 2.18 9.23
C ARG A 109 29.46 1.40 8.51
N LEU A 110 29.72 0.14 8.12
CA LEU A 110 28.69 -0.70 7.47
C LEU A 110 27.45 -0.88 8.36
N MET A 111 27.64 -1.14 9.66
CA MET A 111 26.54 -1.30 10.60
C MET A 111 25.69 -0.03 10.73
N THR A 112 26.33 1.14 10.72
CA THR A 112 25.66 2.45 10.83
C THR A 112 24.94 2.82 9.53
N ASP A 113 25.65 2.75 8.40
CA ASP A 113 25.14 3.16 7.09
C ASP A 113 23.94 2.32 6.66
N TYR A 114 24.00 1.01 6.93
CA TYR A 114 22.95 0.06 6.54
C TYR A 114 22.00 -0.31 7.68
N LYS A 115 22.20 0.21 8.89
CA LYS A 115 21.40 -0.07 10.10
C LYS A 115 21.28 -1.57 10.40
N ILE A 116 22.35 -2.32 10.18
CA ILE A 116 22.41 -3.77 10.40
C ILE A 116 23.16 -4.10 11.69
N SER A 117 22.63 -5.07 12.46
CA SER A 117 23.21 -5.47 13.75
C SER A 117 24.13 -6.68 13.68
N GLY A 118 24.42 -7.17 12.46
CA GLY A 118 25.40 -8.22 12.26
C GLY A 118 25.66 -8.48 10.78
N ILE A 119 26.90 -8.87 10.49
CA ILE A 119 27.50 -8.94 9.16
C ILE A 119 28.22 -10.28 9.05
N PRO A 120 27.86 -11.15 8.08
CA PRO A 120 28.64 -12.34 7.78
C PRO A 120 30.05 -11.97 7.32
N VAL A 121 31.04 -12.70 7.81
CA VAL A 121 32.44 -12.51 7.44
C VAL A 121 32.82 -13.57 6.41
N VAL A 122 33.31 -13.13 5.25
CA VAL A 122 33.65 -14.02 4.13
C VAL A 122 35.08 -13.79 3.63
N GLU A 123 35.74 -14.86 3.21
CA GLU A 123 37.05 -14.78 2.56
C GLU A 123 37.00 -14.04 1.23
N ARG A 124 38.01 -13.20 0.99
CA ARG A 124 38.19 -12.52 -0.29
C ARG A 124 38.45 -13.54 -1.40
N GLY A 125 37.80 -13.37 -2.54
CA GLY A 125 37.94 -14.26 -3.70
C GLY A 125 37.07 -15.52 -3.61
N SER A 126 37.26 -16.37 -2.58
CA SER A 126 36.54 -17.64 -2.46
C SER A 126 35.05 -17.45 -2.12
N GLY A 127 34.72 -16.38 -1.38
CA GLY A 127 33.38 -16.10 -0.88
C GLY A 127 32.92 -17.03 0.24
N LYS A 128 33.82 -17.88 0.77
CA LYS A 128 33.51 -18.82 1.85
C LYS A 128 33.22 -18.08 3.14
N LEU A 129 32.17 -18.51 3.84
CA LEU A 129 31.81 -18.02 5.15
C LEU A 129 32.85 -18.47 6.18
N VAL A 130 33.45 -17.53 6.90
CA VAL A 130 34.47 -17.79 7.93
C VAL A 130 34.11 -17.23 9.30
N GLY A 131 33.05 -16.43 9.41
CA GLY A 131 32.60 -15.89 10.68
C GLY A 131 31.32 -15.09 10.58
N ILE A 132 30.87 -14.58 11.72
CA ILE A 132 29.87 -13.52 11.80
C ILE A 132 30.31 -12.50 12.85
N LEU A 133 30.16 -11.23 12.52
CA LEU A 133 30.37 -10.12 13.43
C LEU A 133 29.01 -9.53 13.81
N THR A 134 28.75 -9.34 15.09
CA THR A 134 27.47 -8.83 15.61
C THR A 134 27.68 -7.62 16.50
N ASN A 135 26.59 -6.90 16.79
CA ASN A 135 26.62 -5.76 17.71
C ASN A 135 27.11 -6.11 19.12
N ARG A 136 27.07 -7.39 19.53
CA ARG A 136 27.61 -7.85 20.82
C ARG A 136 29.14 -7.87 20.81
N ASP A 137 29.73 -8.24 19.68
CA ASP A 137 31.17 -8.44 19.52
C ASP A 137 31.92 -7.10 19.48
N VAL A 138 31.30 -6.07 18.87
CA VAL A 138 31.91 -4.74 18.72
C VAL A 138 31.60 -3.78 19.87
N ARG A 139 30.66 -4.12 20.77
CA ARG A 139 30.12 -3.18 21.77
C ARG A 139 31.16 -2.59 22.73
N PHE A 140 32.17 -3.39 23.04
CA PHE A 140 33.24 -3.05 23.99
C PHE A 140 34.62 -3.00 23.34
N ALA A 141 34.67 -3.08 22.00
CA ALA A 141 35.91 -2.97 21.26
C ALA A 141 36.28 -1.48 21.12
N ASN A 142 37.46 -1.10 21.61
CA ASN A 142 37.89 0.30 21.69
C ASN A 142 38.93 0.67 20.61
N ASP A 143 39.59 -0.31 20.00
CA ASP A 143 40.59 -0.06 18.96
C ASP A 143 39.95 -0.12 17.57
N ALA A 144 39.83 1.06 16.94
CA ALA A 144 39.24 1.22 15.62
C ALA A 144 40.00 0.45 14.51
N ASN A 145 41.29 0.18 14.70
CA ASN A 145 42.13 -0.52 13.72
C ASN A 145 42.15 -2.04 13.93
N GLN A 146 41.51 -2.54 14.99
CA GLN A 146 41.49 -3.96 15.28
C GLN A 146 40.85 -4.74 14.11
N PRO A 147 41.50 -5.82 13.61
CA PRO A 147 40.95 -6.63 12.53
C PRO A 147 39.66 -7.35 12.92
N VAL A 148 38.71 -7.45 11.99
CA VAL A 148 37.44 -8.17 12.15
C VAL A 148 37.67 -9.63 12.52
N TYR A 149 38.73 -10.27 12.01
CA TYR A 149 39.10 -11.64 12.33
C TYR A 149 39.26 -11.92 13.84
N GLU A 150 39.69 -10.92 14.61
CA GLU A 150 39.90 -11.04 16.06
C GLU A 150 38.60 -10.90 16.86
N LEU A 151 37.63 -10.16 16.31
CA LEU A 151 36.37 -9.84 16.96
C LEU A 151 35.24 -10.79 16.57
N MET A 152 35.29 -11.38 15.38
CA MET A 152 34.21 -12.20 14.85
C MET A 152 34.04 -13.52 15.61
N THR A 153 32.81 -14.00 15.67
CA THR A 153 32.55 -15.40 16.02
C THR A 153 32.95 -16.28 14.84
N LYS A 154 33.89 -17.21 15.04
CA LYS A 154 34.41 -18.14 14.01
C LYS A 154 34.21 -19.61 14.34
N ASP A 155 34.10 -19.93 15.63
CA ASP A 155 33.91 -21.30 16.10
C ASP A 155 32.42 -21.63 16.25
N LYS A 156 32.03 -22.85 15.84
CA LYS A 156 30.66 -23.38 15.95
C LYS A 156 29.61 -22.48 15.28
N LEU A 157 29.92 -21.94 14.10
CA LEU A 157 28.95 -21.23 13.28
C LEU A 157 27.75 -22.14 12.99
N VAL A 158 26.58 -21.71 13.45
CA VAL A 158 25.32 -22.39 13.16
C VAL A 158 24.86 -21.89 11.80
N THR A 159 24.87 -22.80 10.83
CA THR A 159 24.45 -22.52 9.46
C THR A 159 23.32 -23.46 9.04
N VAL A 160 22.56 -23.03 8.04
CA VAL A 160 21.52 -23.81 7.38
C VAL A 160 21.71 -23.74 5.88
N ARG A 161 21.09 -24.68 5.15
CA ARG A 161 21.06 -24.64 3.69
C ARG A 161 19.86 -23.85 3.19
N GLU A 162 19.90 -23.47 1.92
CA GLU A 162 18.75 -22.90 1.24
C GLU A 162 17.53 -23.84 1.36
N GLY A 163 16.35 -23.25 1.56
CA GLY A 163 15.10 -24.00 1.72
C GLY A 163 14.84 -24.55 3.12
N VAL A 164 15.58 -24.10 4.15
CA VAL A 164 15.26 -24.44 5.54
C VAL A 164 13.83 -24.00 5.90
N ASP A 165 13.11 -24.88 6.58
CA ASP A 165 11.78 -24.55 7.07
C ASP A 165 11.82 -23.47 8.16
N LYS A 166 10.76 -22.66 8.26
CA LYS A 166 10.68 -21.56 9.25
C LYS A 166 10.68 -22.07 10.69
N GLU A 167 9.99 -23.18 10.97
CA GLU A 167 9.95 -23.75 12.32
C GLU A 167 11.31 -24.36 12.68
N GLU A 168 12.00 -24.95 11.71
CA GLU A 168 13.37 -25.45 11.90
C GLU A 168 14.36 -24.30 12.15
N ALA A 169 14.27 -23.21 11.38
CA ALA A 169 15.07 -22.02 11.64
C ALA A 169 14.80 -21.45 13.04
N LYS A 170 13.53 -21.43 13.47
CA LYS A 170 13.11 -21.01 14.83
C LYS A 170 13.76 -21.89 15.90
N ARG A 171 13.71 -23.21 15.69
CA ARG A 171 14.28 -24.21 16.59
C ARG A 171 15.78 -24.00 16.75
N LEU A 172 16.51 -23.80 15.65
CA LEU A 172 17.96 -23.58 15.67
C LEU A 172 18.34 -22.26 16.36
N LEU A 173 17.63 -21.17 16.07
CA LEU A 173 17.84 -19.88 16.74
C LEU A 173 17.64 -20.01 18.26
N HIS A 174 16.58 -20.72 18.69
CA HIS A 174 16.28 -20.94 20.10
C HIS A 174 17.29 -21.88 20.79
N GLN A 175 17.58 -23.04 20.17
CA GLN A 175 18.50 -24.06 20.70
C GLN A 175 19.90 -23.50 20.90
N HIS A 176 20.39 -22.72 19.93
CA HIS A 176 21.74 -22.13 19.98
C HIS A 176 21.77 -20.74 20.63
N ARG A 177 20.60 -20.18 21.01
CA ARG A 177 20.44 -18.86 21.64
C ARG A 177 21.10 -17.73 20.84
N ILE A 178 20.95 -17.79 19.53
CA ILE A 178 21.50 -16.82 18.57
C ILE A 178 20.37 -16.00 17.94
N GLU A 179 20.67 -14.77 17.53
CA GLU A 179 19.70 -13.86 16.92
C GLU A 179 19.70 -13.90 15.38
N LYS A 180 20.70 -14.57 14.80
CA LYS A 180 20.98 -14.59 13.37
C LYS A 180 21.39 -15.99 12.95
N LEU A 181 20.83 -16.47 11.84
CA LEU A 181 21.11 -17.77 11.27
C LEU A 181 21.64 -17.59 9.85
N LEU A 182 22.84 -18.09 9.61
CA LEU A 182 23.54 -17.94 8.33
C LEU A 182 23.09 -19.03 7.36
N VAL A 183 22.75 -18.63 6.13
CA VAL A 183 22.34 -19.55 5.07
C VAL A 183 23.50 -19.72 4.10
N VAL A 184 23.91 -20.96 3.85
CA VAL A 184 25.05 -21.30 3.01
C VAL A 184 24.69 -22.23 1.85
N ASP A 185 25.43 -22.13 0.75
CA ASP A 185 25.34 -23.07 -0.38
C ASP A 185 26.16 -24.35 -0.17
N GLY A 186 26.27 -25.19 -1.20
CA GLY A 186 27.07 -26.42 -1.18
C GLY A 186 28.58 -26.19 -1.04
N ASP A 187 29.09 -25.03 -1.45
CA ASP A 187 30.51 -24.64 -1.35
C ASP A 187 30.83 -23.91 -0.03
N TYR A 188 29.85 -23.78 0.86
CA TYR A 188 29.91 -23.04 2.13
C TYR A 188 30.09 -21.52 1.96
N ARG A 189 29.58 -20.96 0.86
CA ARG A 189 29.47 -19.51 0.67
C ARG A 189 28.21 -18.98 1.33
N CYS A 190 28.27 -17.77 1.89
CA CYS A 190 27.11 -17.13 2.51
C CYS A 190 26.16 -16.59 1.43
N ILE A 191 25.00 -17.23 1.28
CA ILE A 191 23.97 -16.85 0.31
C ILE A 191 22.78 -16.16 0.98
N GLY A 192 22.65 -16.25 2.30
CA GLY A 192 21.55 -15.63 3.02
C GLY A 192 21.74 -15.45 4.53
N LEU A 193 20.83 -14.71 5.14
CA LEU A 193 20.76 -14.46 6.59
C LEU A 193 19.29 -14.42 7.05
N VAL A 194 18.95 -15.19 8.07
CA VAL A 194 17.64 -15.14 8.75
C VAL A 194 17.81 -14.50 10.11
N THR A 195 16.92 -13.59 10.51
CA THR A 195 17.02 -12.88 11.80
C THR A 195 15.80 -13.12 12.68
N VAL A 196 16.01 -13.19 14.01
CA VAL A 196 14.91 -13.28 14.99
C VAL A 196 13.92 -12.11 14.84
N LYS A 197 14.44 -10.91 14.53
CA LYS A 197 13.62 -9.71 14.31
C LYS A 197 12.60 -9.90 13.19
N ASP A 198 12.96 -10.55 12.09
CA ASP A 198 12.04 -10.83 10.98
C ASP A 198 10.95 -11.84 11.40
N MET A 199 11.29 -12.80 12.27
CA MET A 199 10.34 -13.77 12.79
C MET A 199 9.36 -13.16 13.79
N GLU A 200 9.84 -12.31 14.70
CA GLU A 200 8.99 -11.56 15.64
C GLU A 200 7.99 -10.67 14.91
N LYS A 201 8.45 -9.95 13.87
CA LYS A 201 7.56 -9.16 13.01
C LYS A 201 6.50 -10.01 12.33
N ALA A 202 6.88 -11.16 11.78
CA ALA A 202 5.94 -12.08 11.15
C ALA A 202 4.89 -12.63 12.14
N GLN A 203 5.27 -12.84 13.40
CA GLN A 203 4.35 -13.27 14.45
C GLN A 203 3.42 -12.13 14.91
N ALA A 204 3.91 -10.89 14.96
CA ALA A 204 3.11 -9.71 15.31
C ALA A 204 2.07 -9.36 14.25
N HIS A 205 2.35 -9.69 12.98
CA HIS A 205 1.53 -9.34 11.82
C HIS A 205 1.18 -10.58 10.97
N PRO A 206 0.30 -11.47 11.47
CA PRO A 206 -0.04 -12.71 10.79
C PRO A 206 -0.83 -12.51 9.49
N THR A 207 -1.51 -11.38 9.34
CA THR A 207 -2.29 -11.03 8.15
C THR A 207 -1.51 -10.19 7.14
N ALA A 208 -0.20 -10.01 7.34
CA ALA A 208 0.62 -9.16 6.49
C ALA A 208 0.58 -9.58 5.01
N ALA A 209 0.40 -8.61 4.12
CA ALA A 209 0.44 -8.79 2.68
C ALA A 209 1.90 -9.00 2.25
N LYS A 210 2.27 -10.26 2.03
CA LYS A 210 3.63 -10.67 1.67
C LYS A 210 3.69 -11.30 0.28
N ASP A 211 4.82 -11.11 -0.38
CA ASP A 211 5.18 -11.82 -1.61
C ASP A 211 5.67 -13.23 -1.31
N GLU A 212 5.94 -13.98 -2.36
CA GLU A 212 6.35 -15.39 -2.32
C GLU A 212 7.72 -15.55 -1.63
N LYS A 213 8.52 -14.48 -1.54
CA LYS A 213 9.81 -14.42 -0.81
C LYS A 213 9.61 -13.98 0.66
N GLY A 214 8.37 -13.79 1.10
CA GLY A 214 8.03 -13.36 2.45
C GLY A 214 8.28 -11.88 2.72
N ARG A 215 8.44 -11.05 1.67
CA ARG A 215 8.64 -9.60 1.80
C ARG A 215 7.32 -8.87 1.70
N LEU A 216 7.19 -7.72 2.38
CA LEU A 216 5.98 -6.91 2.27
C LEU A 216 5.69 -6.51 0.82
N ARG A 217 4.41 -6.55 0.44
CA ARG A 217 3.97 -6.11 -0.89
C ARG A 217 3.86 -4.60 -0.95
N VAL A 218 4.17 -4.03 -2.11
CA VAL A 218 4.07 -2.58 -2.36
C VAL A 218 3.68 -2.31 -3.81
N ALA A 219 2.86 -1.28 -4.00
CA ALA A 219 2.48 -0.77 -5.31
C ALA A 219 3.14 0.59 -5.55
N ALA A 220 3.27 0.99 -6.81
CA ALA A 220 3.77 2.32 -7.16
C ALA A 220 3.02 2.90 -8.36
N ALA A 221 2.75 4.20 -8.32
CA ALA A 221 2.09 4.91 -9.40
C ALA A 221 3.07 5.31 -10.51
N THR A 222 2.59 5.31 -11.74
CA THR A 222 3.29 5.87 -12.91
C THR A 222 2.35 6.72 -13.76
N GLY A 223 2.93 7.57 -14.60
CA GLY A 223 2.22 8.38 -15.59
C GLY A 223 2.02 7.63 -16.91
N VAL A 224 1.88 8.38 -17.99
CA VAL A 224 1.66 7.85 -19.36
C VAL A 224 2.81 8.23 -20.29
N GLY A 225 2.88 7.59 -21.46
CA GLY A 225 3.88 7.87 -22.48
C GLY A 225 5.27 7.34 -22.12
N ALA A 226 6.29 7.81 -22.85
CA ALA A 226 7.67 7.32 -22.72
C ALA A 226 8.23 7.46 -21.29
N ASP A 227 7.95 8.59 -20.64
CA ASP A 227 8.37 8.84 -19.25
C ASP A 227 7.67 7.91 -18.27
N GLY A 228 6.35 7.68 -18.46
CA GLY A 228 5.57 6.74 -17.66
C GLY A 228 6.07 5.30 -17.82
N PHE A 229 6.40 4.90 -19.05
CA PHE A 229 6.98 3.59 -19.35
C PHE A 229 8.36 3.41 -18.70
N SER A 230 9.27 4.37 -18.89
CA SER A 230 10.62 4.35 -18.30
C SER A 230 10.57 4.26 -16.77
N ARG A 231 9.71 5.07 -16.13
CA ARG A 231 9.45 4.99 -14.69
C ARG A 231 8.93 3.62 -14.28
N ALA A 232 7.97 3.05 -15.00
CA ALA A 232 7.45 1.72 -14.70
C ALA A 232 8.56 0.65 -14.75
N MET A 233 9.44 0.69 -15.76
CA MET A 233 10.55 -0.26 -15.88
C MET A 233 11.52 -0.14 -14.68
N LYS A 234 11.84 1.09 -14.24
CA LYS A 234 12.69 1.32 -13.06
C LYS A 234 12.05 0.82 -11.76
N LEU A 235 10.73 0.94 -11.63
CA LEU A 235 9.99 0.41 -10.48
C LEU A 235 9.94 -1.12 -10.49
N ILE A 236 9.81 -1.74 -11.67
CA ILE A 236 9.90 -3.20 -11.84
C ILE A 236 11.29 -3.71 -11.49
N GLU A 237 12.35 -3.00 -11.89
CA GLU A 237 13.74 -3.29 -11.47
C GLU A 237 13.91 -3.20 -9.95
N ALA A 238 13.15 -2.35 -9.28
CA ALA A 238 13.08 -2.25 -7.82
C ALA A 238 12.20 -3.33 -7.15
N GLU A 239 11.67 -4.29 -7.92
CA GLU A 239 10.79 -5.37 -7.48
C GLU A 239 9.46 -4.90 -6.86
N VAL A 240 8.86 -3.86 -7.44
CA VAL A 240 7.46 -3.49 -7.10
C VAL A 240 6.49 -4.61 -7.47
N ASP A 241 5.47 -4.84 -6.64
CA ASP A 241 4.49 -5.90 -6.87
C ASP A 241 3.40 -5.48 -7.87
N VAL A 242 3.03 -4.20 -7.87
CA VAL A 242 1.94 -3.65 -8.70
C VAL A 242 2.31 -2.27 -9.25
N ILE A 243 2.14 -2.09 -10.56
CA ILE A 243 2.20 -0.77 -11.20
C ILE A 243 0.79 -0.21 -11.36
N VAL A 244 0.58 1.01 -10.90
CA VAL A 244 -0.68 1.75 -11.05
C VAL A 244 -0.47 2.85 -12.10
N VAL A 245 -1.00 2.67 -13.31
CA VAL A 245 -1.04 3.75 -14.32
C VAL A 245 -2.15 4.72 -13.90
N ASP A 246 -1.76 5.84 -13.31
CA ASP A 246 -2.66 6.76 -12.58
C ASP A 246 -2.79 8.10 -13.29
N THR A 247 -3.96 8.33 -13.88
CA THR A 247 -4.35 9.58 -14.55
C THR A 247 -5.75 10.04 -14.11
N ALA A 248 -6.11 11.30 -14.36
CA ALA A 248 -7.48 11.79 -14.14
C ALA A 248 -8.48 11.15 -15.12
N HIS A 249 -8.06 10.80 -16.34
CA HIS A 249 -8.92 10.18 -17.35
C HIS A 249 -8.30 8.92 -17.96
N GLY A 250 -8.59 7.78 -17.34
CA GLY A 250 -8.06 6.46 -17.70
C GLY A 250 -8.53 5.95 -19.07
N HIS A 251 -9.62 6.48 -19.62
CA HIS A 251 -10.11 6.10 -20.95
C HIS A 251 -9.38 6.84 -22.10
N SER A 252 -8.31 7.58 -21.80
CA SER A 252 -7.50 8.24 -22.83
C SER A 252 -6.60 7.23 -23.55
N ARG A 253 -6.34 7.48 -24.84
CA ARG A 253 -5.51 6.61 -25.69
C ARG A 253 -4.12 6.37 -25.10
N GLY A 254 -3.48 7.43 -24.58
CA GLY A 254 -2.14 7.32 -23.99
C GLY A 254 -2.07 6.36 -22.80
N VAL A 255 -3.13 6.24 -21.99
CA VAL A 255 -3.19 5.29 -20.88
C VAL A 255 -3.28 3.86 -21.39
N ILE A 256 -4.19 3.62 -22.33
CA ILE A 256 -4.42 2.30 -22.95
C ILE A 256 -3.12 1.81 -23.58
N ASP A 257 -2.45 2.68 -24.35
CA ASP A 257 -1.21 2.35 -25.03
C ASP A 257 -0.06 2.09 -24.04
N THR A 258 0.06 2.90 -22.98
CA THR A 258 1.07 2.71 -21.93
C THR A 258 0.87 1.37 -21.20
N ILE A 259 -0.38 0.99 -20.87
CA ILE A 259 -0.67 -0.30 -20.23
C ILE A 259 -0.28 -1.46 -21.16
N ALA A 260 -0.63 -1.38 -22.44
CA ALA A 260 -0.28 -2.40 -23.42
C ALA A 260 1.24 -2.53 -23.60
N GLU A 261 1.96 -1.40 -23.59
CA GLU A 261 3.42 -1.37 -23.70
C GLU A 261 4.09 -2.01 -22.47
N ILE A 262 3.66 -1.64 -21.25
CA ILE A 262 4.19 -2.23 -20.02
C ILE A 262 3.89 -3.74 -19.97
N ARG A 263 2.66 -4.16 -20.32
CA ARG A 263 2.29 -5.58 -20.37
C ARG A 263 3.17 -6.36 -21.36
N LYS A 264 3.50 -5.78 -22.51
CA LYS A 264 4.38 -6.39 -23.51
C LYS A 264 5.81 -6.54 -22.99
N ALA A 265 6.33 -5.54 -22.29
CA ALA A 265 7.69 -5.53 -21.76
C ALA A 265 7.86 -6.41 -20.50
N SER A 266 6.84 -6.50 -19.67
CA SER A 266 6.84 -7.30 -18.44
C SER A 266 5.53 -8.09 -18.31
N PRO A 267 5.43 -9.29 -18.91
CA PRO A 267 4.19 -10.06 -18.94
C PRO A 267 3.65 -10.49 -17.57
N HIS A 268 4.51 -10.54 -16.54
CA HIS A 268 4.14 -11.03 -15.21
C HIS A 268 3.82 -9.92 -14.20
N ILE A 269 4.18 -8.66 -14.48
CA ILE A 269 3.87 -7.56 -13.57
C ILE A 269 2.35 -7.40 -13.42
N GLN A 270 1.90 -7.06 -12.22
CA GLN A 270 0.50 -6.77 -11.99
C GLN A 270 0.19 -5.31 -12.32
N LEU A 271 -0.83 -5.10 -13.14
CA LEU A 271 -1.18 -3.78 -13.67
C LEU A 271 -2.56 -3.30 -13.20
N VAL A 272 -2.59 -2.10 -12.64
CA VAL A 272 -3.83 -1.37 -12.34
C VAL A 272 -3.94 -0.18 -13.28
N GLY A 273 -5.07 -0.05 -13.97
CA GLY A 273 -5.36 1.11 -14.81
C GLY A 273 -6.48 1.99 -14.24
N GLY A 274 -6.30 3.31 -14.23
CA GLY A 274 -7.35 4.25 -13.86
C GLY A 274 -6.95 5.73 -13.91
N ASN A 275 -7.82 6.65 -13.51
CA ASN A 275 -9.18 6.41 -13.01
C ASN A 275 -10.21 6.34 -14.14
N ILE A 276 -11.21 5.48 -13.96
CA ILE A 276 -12.36 5.36 -14.85
C ILE A 276 -13.67 5.50 -14.08
N ALA A 277 -14.77 5.70 -14.78
CA ALA A 277 -16.10 5.77 -14.17
C ALA A 277 -17.19 5.12 -15.03
N THR A 278 -16.83 4.42 -16.11
CA THR A 278 -17.81 3.79 -17.03
C THR A 278 -17.38 2.38 -17.45
N PRO A 279 -18.35 1.51 -17.81
CA PRO A 279 -18.08 0.15 -18.27
C PRO A 279 -17.19 0.07 -19.52
N GLU A 280 -17.36 1.00 -20.46
CA GLU A 280 -16.60 1.03 -21.72
C GLU A 280 -15.12 1.29 -21.46
N ALA A 281 -14.84 2.21 -20.53
CA ALA A 281 -13.48 2.50 -20.09
C ALA A 281 -12.85 1.28 -19.41
N ALA A 282 -13.62 0.54 -18.61
CA ALA A 282 -13.15 -0.70 -18.01
C ALA A 282 -12.75 -1.73 -19.08
N LEU A 283 -13.62 -1.97 -20.07
CA LEU A 283 -13.31 -2.88 -21.18
C LEU A 283 -12.06 -2.48 -21.96
N ALA A 284 -11.87 -1.18 -22.20
CA ALA A 284 -10.68 -0.69 -22.90
C ALA A 284 -9.40 -1.01 -22.12
N LEU A 285 -9.39 -0.76 -20.81
CA LEU A 285 -8.24 -1.05 -19.95
C LEU A 285 -7.98 -2.55 -19.78
N ILE A 286 -9.04 -3.35 -19.65
CA ILE A 286 -8.94 -4.82 -19.57
C ILE A 286 -8.32 -5.37 -20.86
N LYS A 287 -8.77 -4.91 -22.03
CA LYS A 287 -8.22 -5.33 -23.33
C LYS A 287 -6.75 -4.93 -23.51
N ALA A 288 -6.33 -3.80 -22.92
CA ALA A 288 -4.93 -3.38 -22.91
C ALA A 288 -4.04 -4.27 -22.03
N GLY A 289 -4.63 -5.01 -21.09
CA GLY A 289 -3.90 -5.93 -20.21
C GLY A 289 -3.85 -5.51 -18.74
N ALA A 290 -4.76 -4.64 -18.28
CA ALA A 290 -4.92 -4.36 -16.85
C ALA A 290 -5.48 -5.58 -16.09
N ASP A 291 -4.87 -5.91 -14.95
CA ASP A 291 -5.30 -6.99 -14.05
C ASP A 291 -6.35 -6.52 -13.03
N ALA A 292 -6.42 -5.20 -12.81
CA ALA A 292 -7.45 -4.52 -12.04
C ALA A 292 -7.70 -3.10 -12.58
N VAL A 293 -8.88 -2.57 -12.29
CA VAL A 293 -9.27 -1.20 -12.70
C VAL A 293 -9.58 -0.34 -11.47
N LYS A 294 -9.14 0.92 -11.52
CA LYS A 294 -9.36 1.91 -10.45
C LYS A 294 -10.49 2.86 -10.83
N VAL A 295 -11.54 2.87 -10.01
CA VAL A 295 -12.83 3.50 -10.31
C VAL A 295 -13.07 4.72 -9.42
N GLY A 296 -13.31 5.86 -10.05
CA GLY A 296 -13.77 7.08 -9.39
C GLY A 296 -13.24 8.34 -10.06
N ILE A 297 -14.14 9.16 -10.60
CA ILE A 297 -13.81 10.48 -11.17
C ILE A 297 -14.52 11.56 -10.36
N GLY A 298 -13.73 12.37 -9.66
CA GLY A 298 -14.19 13.44 -8.77
C GLY A 298 -14.83 13.10 -7.41
N PRO A 299 -14.86 11.86 -6.88
CA PRO A 299 -15.48 11.60 -5.57
C PRO A 299 -14.59 11.97 -4.37
N GLY A 300 -13.29 12.23 -4.60
CA GLY A 300 -12.34 12.49 -3.53
C GLY A 300 -12.65 13.78 -2.77
N THR A 301 -12.48 13.78 -1.44
CA THR A 301 -12.78 14.92 -0.54
C THR A 301 -12.17 16.25 -0.96
N ILE A 302 -11.03 16.22 -1.67
CA ILE A 302 -10.27 17.41 -2.08
C ILE A 302 -10.17 17.56 -3.60
N CYS A 303 -10.98 16.82 -4.35
CA CYS A 303 -11.03 16.88 -5.80
C CYS A 303 -12.15 17.82 -6.23
N THR A 304 -11.86 18.72 -7.16
CA THR A 304 -12.82 19.69 -7.70
C THR A 304 -13.13 19.43 -9.17
N THR A 305 -12.66 18.34 -9.78
CA THR A 305 -12.93 17.95 -11.18
C THR A 305 -14.40 18.08 -11.56
N ARG A 306 -15.33 17.60 -10.72
CA ARG A 306 -16.77 17.71 -11.00
C ARG A 306 -17.27 19.16 -11.05
N MET A 307 -16.69 20.03 -10.23
CA MET A 307 -17.08 21.43 -10.15
C MET A 307 -16.42 22.28 -11.23
N VAL A 308 -15.15 22.02 -11.52
CA VAL A 308 -14.33 22.82 -12.44
C VAL A 308 -14.55 22.37 -13.89
N ALA A 309 -14.49 21.06 -14.15
CA ALA A 309 -14.63 20.50 -15.49
C ALA A 309 -16.06 20.01 -15.81
N GLY A 310 -16.93 19.87 -14.80
CA GLY A 310 -18.30 19.36 -15.01
C GLY A 310 -18.37 17.85 -15.28
N VAL A 311 -17.29 17.11 -15.05
CA VAL A 311 -17.19 15.67 -15.41
C VAL A 311 -17.12 14.80 -14.15
N GLY A 312 -17.89 13.71 -14.13
CA GLY A 312 -17.83 12.67 -13.12
C GLY A 312 -19.09 11.81 -13.07
N VAL A 313 -19.04 10.75 -12.26
CA VAL A 313 -20.18 9.85 -11.99
C VAL A 313 -20.26 9.62 -10.48
N PRO A 314 -21.43 9.72 -9.84
CA PRO A 314 -21.62 9.33 -8.45
C PRO A 314 -21.03 7.95 -8.13
N GLN A 315 -20.24 7.89 -7.06
CA GLN A 315 -19.24 6.84 -6.86
C GLN A 315 -19.84 5.43 -6.75
N LEU A 316 -21.00 5.29 -6.10
CA LEU A 316 -21.64 3.99 -5.92
C LEU A 316 -22.08 3.43 -7.28
N SER A 317 -22.78 4.23 -8.10
CA SER A 317 -23.16 3.83 -9.45
C SER A 317 -21.96 3.50 -10.33
N ALA A 318 -20.89 4.31 -10.27
CA ALA A 318 -19.66 4.04 -11.04
C ALA A 318 -19.06 2.67 -10.68
N ILE A 319 -19.01 2.33 -9.38
CA ILE A 319 -18.53 1.02 -8.91
C ILE A 319 -19.43 -0.09 -9.43
N MET A 320 -20.75 0.01 -9.25
CA MET A 320 -21.71 -1.03 -9.64
C MET A 320 -21.62 -1.33 -11.15
N GLU A 321 -21.64 -0.29 -11.98
CA GLU A 321 -21.61 -0.42 -13.44
C GLU A 321 -20.27 -1.01 -13.93
N VAL A 322 -19.14 -0.56 -13.37
CA VAL A 322 -17.82 -1.08 -13.76
C VAL A 322 -17.61 -2.51 -13.27
N ALA A 323 -18.00 -2.83 -12.03
CA ALA A 323 -17.85 -4.16 -11.45
C ALA A 323 -18.62 -5.22 -12.24
N GLU A 324 -19.84 -4.91 -12.69
CA GLU A 324 -20.63 -5.83 -13.50
C GLU A 324 -19.90 -6.30 -14.77
N VAL A 325 -19.07 -5.44 -15.36
CA VAL A 325 -18.31 -5.75 -16.59
C VAL A 325 -16.92 -6.30 -16.29
N ALA A 326 -16.22 -5.74 -15.31
CA ALA A 326 -14.87 -6.17 -14.93
C ALA A 326 -14.86 -7.60 -14.39
N HIS A 327 -15.82 -7.96 -13.53
CA HIS A 327 -15.92 -9.29 -12.94
C HIS A 327 -16.20 -10.38 -13.98
N LYS A 328 -16.94 -10.07 -15.07
CA LYS A 328 -17.14 -11.01 -16.21
C LYS A 328 -15.82 -11.42 -16.89
N HIS A 329 -14.77 -10.60 -16.74
CA HIS A 329 -13.42 -10.87 -17.27
C HIS A 329 -12.44 -11.35 -16.19
N GLY A 330 -12.93 -11.55 -14.95
CA GLY A 330 -12.11 -11.88 -13.78
C GLY A 330 -11.13 -10.77 -13.40
N VAL A 331 -11.45 -9.51 -13.68
CA VAL A 331 -10.64 -8.33 -13.35
C VAL A 331 -11.22 -7.64 -12.13
N SER A 332 -10.37 -7.34 -11.15
CA SER A 332 -10.78 -6.73 -9.89
C SER A 332 -11.07 -5.24 -10.03
N VAL A 333 -11.94 -4.73 -9.16
CA VAL A 333 -12.33 -3.31 -9.09
C VAL A 333 -11.87 -2.67 -7.80
N ILE A 334 -11.18 -1.53 -7.91
CA ILE A 334 -10.74 -0.71 -6.79
C ILE A 334 -11.60 0.56 -6.73
N ALA A 335 -12.38 0.74 -5.67
CA ALA A 335 -13.13 1.97 -5.45
C ALA A 335 -12.21 3.07 -4.87
N ASP A 336 -11.95 4.13 -5.62
CA ASP A 336 -11.01 5.21 -5.25
C ASP A 336 -11.75 6.52 -4.96
N GLY A 337 -11.71 6.93 -3.68
CA GLY A 337 -12.27 8.19 -3.19
C GLY A 337 -13.74 8.14 -2.75
N GLY A 338 -14.19 9.19 -2.06
CA GLY A 338 -15.55 9.34 -1.54
C GLY A 338 -15.85 8.64 -0.22
N ILE A 339 -14.91 7.85 0.31
CA ILE A 339 -15.06 7.12 1.58
C ILE A 339 -14.79 8.04 2.75
N LYS A 340 -15.81 8.25 3.58
CA LYS A 340 -15.73 9.07 4.80
C LYS A 340 -15.79 8.20 6.06
N TYR A 341 -16.59 7.14 6.03
CA TYR A 341 -16.81 6.25 7.16
C TYR A 341 -16.58 4.79 6.78
N SER A 342 -16.40 3.93 7.78
CA SER A 342 -16.27 2.48 7.56
C SER A 342 -17.50 1.87 6.88
N GLY A 343 -18.68 2.47 7.06
CA GLY A 343 -19.90 2.06 6.36
C GLY A 343 -19.82 2.27 4.84
N ASP A 344 -19.07 3.26 4.37
CA ASP A 344 -18.88 3.49 2.93
C ASP A 344 -18.00 2.40 2.31
N ILE A 345 -17.08 1.82 3.08
CA ILE A 345 -16.30 0.64 2.66
C ILE A 345 -17.25 -0.54 2.46
N ALA A 346 -18.12 -0.82 3.44
CA ALA A 346 -19.12 -1.89 3.33
C ALA A 346 -20.03 -1.70 2.11
N LYS A 347 -20.50 -0.46 1.86
CA LYS A 347 -21.30 -0.12 0.68
C LYS A 347 -20.52 -0.29 -0.62
N ALA A 348 -19.26 0.15 -0.69
CA ALA A 348 -18.43 -0.01 -1.88
C ALA A 348 -18.17 -1.49 -2.21
N ILE A 349 -17.86 -2.31 -1.20
CA ILE A 349 -17.69 -3.76 -1.37
C ILE A 349 -18.99 -4.42 -1.83
N ALA A 350 -20.12 -4.14 -1.16
CA ALA A 350 -21.42 -4.66 -1.57
C ALA A 350 -21.84 -4.20 -2.97
N ALA A 351 -21.37 -3.05 -3.43
CA ALA A 351 -21.58 -2.55 -4.78
C ALA A 351 -20.71 -3.24 -5.85
N GLY A 352 -19.78 -4.11 -5.45
CA GLY A 352 -18.94 -4.89 -6.37
C GLY A 352 -17.45 -4.53 -6.36
N ALA A 353 -17.01 -3.57 -5.54
CA ALA A 353 -15.57 -3.35 -5.39
C ALA A 353 -14.91 -4.56 -4.69
N ASP A 354 -13.70 -4.92 -5.09
CA ASP A 354 -12.88 -5.94 -4.44
C ASP A 354 -12.01 -5.31 -3.35
N CYS A 355 -11.55 -4.08 -3.61
CA CYS A 355 -10.77 -3.28 -2.68
C CYS A 355 -11.23 -1.82 -2.69
N VAL A 356 -10.87 -1.07 -1.65
CA VAL A 356 -11.06 0.37 -1.58
C VAL A 356 -9.72 1.10 -1.45
N MET A 357 -9.57 2.22 -2.15
CA MET A 357 -8.43 3.12 -2.03
C MET A 357 -8.80 4.36 -1.24
N ILE A 358 -8.02 4.64 -0.20
CA ILE A 358 -8.32 5.67 0.79
C ILE A 358 -7.18 6.70 0.82
N GLY A 359 -7.56 7.98 0.75
CA GLY A 359 -6.65 9.12 0.92
C GLY A 359 -6.80 9.81 2.27
N SER A 360 -7.89 10.56 2.43
CA SER A 360 -8.12 11.48 3.56
C SER A 360 -8.09 10.80 4.93
N LEU A 361 -8.57 9.56 5.05
CA LEU A 361 -8.56 8.88 6.34
C LEU A 361 -7.14 8.52 6.81
N PHE A 362 -6.23 8.24 5.87
CA PHE A 362 -4.82 7.93 6.14
C PHE A 362 -3.93 9.16 6.18
N ALA A 363 -4.28 10.26 5.51
CA ALA A 363 -3.47 11.48 5.47
C ALA A 363 -3.14 12.04 6.87
N GLY A 364 -4.02 11.86 7.86
CA GLY A 364 -3.83 12.33 9.24
C GLY A 364 -3.03 11.39 10.14
N THR A 365 -2.59 10.24 9.65
CA THR A 365 -1.88 9.22 10.44
C THR A 365 -0.40 9.55 10.62
N GLU A 366 0.23 8.97 11.63
CA GLU A 366 1.64 9.20 11.93
C GLU A 366 2.58 8.82 10.77
N GLU A 367 2.26 7.74 10.08
CA GLU A 367 3.06 7.13 9.02
C GLU A 367 2.93 7.85 7.67
N SER A 368 1.92 8.70 7.48
CA SER A 368 1.80 9.51 6.27
C SER A 368 2.92 10.56 6.18
N PRO A 369 3.36 10.97 4.97
CA PRO A 369 4.46 11.90 4.78
C PRO A 369 4.12 13.37 5.08
N GLY A 370 2.83 13.70 5.25
CA GLY A 370 2.39 15.07 5.57
C GLY A 370 3.06 15.61 6.83
N GLU A 371 3.31 16.92 6.87
CA GLU A 371 3.92 17.59 8.02
C GLU A 371 2.89 17.73 9.16
N VAL A 372 3.31 17.45 10.39
CA VAL A 372 2.50 17.70 11.59
C VAL A 372 2.73 19.14 12.05
N PHE A 373 1.66 19.91 12.19
CA PHE A 373 1.72 21.29 12.69
C PHE A 373 0.60 21.58 13.68
N LEU A 374 0.83 22.56 14.56
CA LEU A 374 -0.13 22.99 15.56
C LEU A 374 -1.04 24.09 15.01
N PHE A 375 -2.35 23.94 15.15
CA PHE A 375 -3.32 24.99 14.84
C PHE A 375 -4.41 25.04 15.91
N GLN A 376 -4.63 26.22 16.49
CA GLN A 376 -5.60 26.43 17.58
C GLN A 376 -5.47 25.39 18.72
N GLY A 377 -4.22 25.06 19.09
CA GLY A 377 -3.93 24.13 20.18
C GLY A 377 -4.15 22.64 19.86
N ARG A 378 -4.47 22.28 18.61
CA ARG A 378 -4.61 20.89 18.16
C ARG A 378 -3.61 20.57 17.04
N SER A 379 -3.16 19.31 16.99
CA SER A 379 -2.25 18.84 15.94
C SER A 379 -3.02 18.46 14.67
N TYR A 380 -2.54 18.95 13.53
CA TYR A 380 -3.05 18.65 12.20
C TYR A 380 -1.93 18.14 11.29
N LYS A 381 -2.29 17.47 10.20
CA LYS A 381 -1.38 17.16 9.09
C LYS A 381 -1.79 17.88 7.81
N SER A 382 -0.80 18.28 7.02
CA SER A 382 -1.04 18.83 5.68
C SER A 382 -1.61 17.76 4.75
N TYR A 383 -2.63 18.12 3.97
CA TYR A 383 -3.29 17.21 3.04
C TYR A 383 -3.70 17.97 1.77
N ARG A 384 -3.35 17.44 0.59
CA ARG A 384 -3.63 18.13 -0.67
C ARG A 384 -3.92 17.21 -1.83
N GLY A 385 -4.72 17.72 -2.77
CA GLY A 385 -5.16 16.97 -3.95
C GLY A 385 -4.06 16.97 -4.98
N MET A 386 -3.94 15.87 -5.73
CA MET A 386 -2.96 15.84 -6.82
C MET A 386 -3.25 16.90 -7.90
N GLY A 387 -4.49 17.40 -7.98
CA GLY A 387 -4.90 18.50 -8.86
C GLY A 387 -4.79 19.88 -8.22
N SER A 388 -4.24 20.01 -7.01
CA SER A 388 -3.95 21.30 -6.40
C SER A 388 -2.71 21.94 -7.04
N ILE A 389 -2.63 23.27 -7.01
CA ILE A 389 -1.51 24.02 -7.57
C ILE A 389 -0.17 23.54 -6.98
N GLY A 390 -0.10 23.35 -5.66
CA GLY A 390 1.14 22.96 -5.01
C GLY A 390 1.56 21.52 -5.28
N ALA A 391 0.62 20.61 -5.59
CA ALA A 391 0.95 19.25 -6.04
C ALA A 391 1.35 19.24 -7.53
N MET A 392 0.60 19.94 -8.39
CA MET A 392 0.89 20.01 -9.82
C MET A 392 2.25 20.65 -10.10
N ALA A 393 2.60 21.70 -9.35
CA ALA A 393 3.91 22.34 -9.41
C ALA A 393 5.07 21.43 -8.98
N ARG A 394 4.80 20.27 -8.35
CA ARG A 394 5.77 19.23 -7.97
C ARG A 394 5.67 17.95 -8.81
N GLY A 395 5.00 18.00 -9.95
CA GLY A 395 5.05 16.92 -10.95
C GLY A 395 3.75 16.16 -11.19
N SER A 396 2.61 16.54 -10.58
CA SER A 396 1.32 15.93 -10.91
C SER A 396 0.54 16.65 -12.01
N ALA A 397 1.12 17.64 -12.69
CA ALA A 397 0.45 18.37 -13.77
C ALA A 397 0.09 17.47 -14.98
N ASP A 398 0.91 16.47 -15.28
CA ASP A 398 0.68 15.53 -16.38
C ASP A 398 -0.61 14.71 -16.19
N ARG A 399 -0.95 14.38 -14.94
CA ARG A 399 -2.20 13.69 -14.56
C ARG A 399 -3.46 14.44 -15.02
N TYR A 400 -3.38 15.77 -15.16
CA TYR A 400 -4.48 16.65 -15.54
C TYR A 400 -4.25 17.31 -16.90
N PHE A 401 -3.41 16.71 -17.77
CA PHE A 401 -3.15 17.19 -19.13
C PHE A 401 -2.56 18.61 -19.19
N GLN A 402 -1.84 19.03 -18.15
CA GLN A 402 -1.29 20.38 -18.02
C GLN A 402 0.25 20.38 -17.93
N ALA A 403 0.91 19.32 -18.41
CA ALA A 403 2.37 19.20 -18.39
C ALA A 403 3.08 20.30 -19.20
N GLU A 404 2.45 20.82 -20.26
CA GLU A 404 3.01 21.85 -21.13
C GLU A 404 2.81 23.29 -20.60
N VAL A 405 2.07 23.46 -19.50
CA VAL A 405 1.79 24.79 -18.91
C VAL A 405 2.98 25.21 -18.05
N GLY A 406 3.92 25.95 -18.64
CA GLY A 406 5.15 26.40 -17.96
C GLY A 406 4.94 27.49 -16.89
N ASP A 407 3.85 28.27 -16.99
CA ASP A 407 3.50 29.31 -16.01
C ASP A 407 2.56 28.73 -14.93
N LYS A 408 3.06 28.63 -13.70
CA LYS A 408 2.31 28.10 -12.55
C LYS A 408 1.03 28.87 -12.27
N LEU A 409 0.96 30.17 -12.62
CA LEU A 409 -0.24 31.00 -12.44
C LEU A 409 -1.34 30.70 -13.45
N LYS A 410 -1.03 30.00 -14.54
CA LYS A 410 -2.00 29.62 -15.58
C LYS A 410 -2.53 28.20 -15.43
N LEU A 411 -2.08 27.47 -14.42
CA LEU A 411 -2.63 26.15 -14.11
C LEU A 411 -4.10 26.27 -13.71
N VAL A 412 -4.93 25.34 -14.20
CA VAL A 412 -6.33 25.21 -13.84
C VAL A 412 -6.45 24.04 -12.86
N PRO A 413 -6.47 24.29 -11.53
CA PRO A 413 -6.43 23.22 -10.55
C PRO A 413 -7.77 22.48 -10.45
N GLU A 414 -7.68 21.15 -10.41
CA GLU A 414 -8.80 20.23 -10.17
C GLU A 414 -8.75 19.63 -8.75
N GLY A 415 -8.06 20.29 -7.83
CA GLY A 415 -8.06 19.95 -6.42
C GLY A 415 -7.65 21.11 -5.52
N VAL A 416 -7.83 20.90 -4.21
CA VAL A 416 -7.54 21.89 -3.17
C VAL A 416 -6.45 21.40 -2.21
N GLU A 417 -5.86 22.34 -1.47
CA GLU A 417 -5.00 22.06 -0.32
C GLU A 417 -5.79 22.32 0.96
N GLY A 418 -5.56 21.50 1.98
CA GLY A 418 -6.23 21.60 3.25
C GLY A 418 -5.44 20.92 4.36
N ARG A 419 -6.13 20.64 5.45
CA ARG A 419 -5.56 19.97 6.62
C ARG A 419 -6.53 18.95 7.17
N VAL A 420 -5.99 17.91 7.77
CA VAL A 420 -6.75 16.88 8.46
C VAL A 420 -6.27 16.76 9.90
N PRO A 421 -7.14 16.46 10.87
CA PRO A 421 -6.71 16.24 12.25
C PRO A 421 -5.66 15.12 12.32
N TYR A 422 -4.67 15.26 13.20
CA TYR A 422 -3.74 14.17 13.52
C TYR A 422 -4.51 13.03 14.21
N LYS A 423 -4.29 11.79 13.76
CA LYS A 423 -5.05 10.60 14.18
C LYS A 423 -4.24 9.56 14.95
N GLY A 424 -2.95 9.80 15.17
CA GLY A 424 -2.05 8.79 15.72
C GLY A 424 -1.69 7.71 14.69
N PRO A 425 -1.30 6.50 15.14
CA PRO A 425 -0.88 5.41 14.27
C PRO A 425 -1.98 4.92 13.33
N VAL A 426 -1.61 4.58 12.09
CA VAL A 426 -2.54 4.08 11.06
C VAL A 426 -3.28 2.81 11.48
N SER A 427 -2.65 1.95 12.28
CA SER A 427 -3.23 0.68 12.75
C SER A 427 -4.55 0.89 13.51
N THR A 428 -4.69 2.00 14.24
CA THR A 428 -5.94 2.34 14.92
C THR A 428 -7.04 2.68 13.92
N VAL A 429 -6.71 3.40 12.85
CA VAL A 429 -7.65 3.74 11.77
C VAL A 429 -8.06 2.46 11.02
N ILE A 430 -7.09 1.61 10.65
CA ILE A 430 -7.32 0.33 9.97
C ILE A 430 -8.25 -0.56 10.80
N HIS A 431 -7.96 -0.71 12.10
CA HIS A 431 -8.77 -1.51 13.01
C HIS A 431 -10.24 -1.06 13.01
N GLN A 432 -10.51 0.24 13.08
CA GLN A 432 -11.87 0.78 13.05
C GLN A 432 -12.54 0.58 11.69
N MET A 433 -11.82 0.77 10.58
CA MET A 433 -12.36 0.59 9.24
C MET A 433 -12.75 -0.87 8.98
N ILE A 434 -11.89 -1.81 9.35
CA ILE A 434 -12.13 -3.25 9.19
C ILE A 434 -13.16 -3.76 10.20
N GLY A 435 -13.17 -3.25 11.42
CA GLY A 435 -14.21 -3.52 12.40
C GLY A 435 -15.60 -3.12 11.91
N GLY A 436 -15.72 -1.94 11.30
CA GLY A 436 -16.97 -1.49 10.69
C GLY A 436 -17.41 -2.34 9.48
N LEU A 437 -16.46 -2.76 8.64
CA LEU A 437 -16.74 -3.70 7.54
C LEU A 437 -17.27 -5.05 8.08
N ARG A 438 -16.58 -5.65 9.07
CA ARG A 438 -17.00 -6.90 9.71
C ARG A 438 -18.37 -6.78 10.38
N ALA A 439 -18.69 -5.63 10.98
CA ALA A 439 -20.02 -5.37 11.51
C ALA A 439 -21.06 -5.36 10.39
N GLY A 440 -20.80 -4.66 9.27
CA GLY A 440 -21.67 -4.67 8.08
C GLY A 440 -21.86 -6.07 7.50
N MET A 441 -20.81 -6.88 7.46
CA MET A 441 -20.84 -8.30 7.09
C MET A 441 -21.76 -9.11 8.01
N GLY A 442 -21.66 -8.92 9.33
CA GLY A 442 -22.53 -9.57 10.31
C GLY A 442 -24.00 -9.18 10.14
N TYR A 443 -24.31 -7.89 9.98
CA TYR A 443 -25.70 -7.41 9.78
C TYR A 443 -26.34 -7.90 8.46
N THR A 444 -25.52 -8.18 7.45
CA THR A 444 -25.98 -8.61 6.12
C THR A 444 -25.84 -10.13 5.90
N GLY A 445 -25.37 -10.88 6.91
CA GLY A 445 -25.24 -12.34 6.83
C GLY A 445 -24.11 -12.84 5.93
N ASN A 446 -23.08 -12.01 5.68
CA ASN A 446 -22.01 -12.29 4.72
C ASN A 446 -20.70 -12.69 5.37
N ALA A 447 -20.21 -13.90 5.09
CA ALA A 447 -18.98 -14.43 5.68
C ALA A 447 -17.72 -13.92 4.95
N THR A 448 -17.82 -13.64 3.65
CA THR A 448 -16.71 -13.22 2.81
C THR A 448 -17.01 -11.94 2.01
N ILE A 449 -15.97 -11.31 1.48
CA ILE A 449 -16.09 -10.18 0.53
C ILE A 449 -16.97 -10.58 -0.68
N LYS A 450 -16.79 -11.80 -1.20
CA LYS A 450 -17.53 -12.28 -2.36
C LYS A 450 -19.03 -12.44 -2.08
N ASP A 451 -19.37 -12.86 -0.87
CA ASP A 451 -20.75 -12.97 -0.41
C ASP A 451 -21.43 -11.60 -0.39
N MET A 452 -20.74 -10.57 0.13
CA MET A 452 -21.28 -9.21 0.14
C MET A 452 -21.57 -8.69 -1.27
N GLN A 453 -20.63 -8.89 -2.21
CA GLN A 453 -20.77 -8.44 -3.61
C GLN A 453 -21.97 -9.07 -4.35
N THR A 454 -22.47 -10.22 -3.89
CA THR A 454 -23.49 -11.00 -4.61
C THR A 454 -24.82 -11.10 -3.89
N ARG A 455 -24.86 -10.92 -2.57
CA ARG A 455 -26.06 -11.16 -1.74
C ARG A 455 -26.59 -9.92 -1.04
N CYS A 456 -25.79 -8.86 -0.91
CA CYS A 456 -26.27 -7.62 -0.31
C CYS A 456 -27.33 -6.97 -1.20
N THR A 457 -28.28 -6.29 -0.57
CA THR A 457 -29.25 -5.44 -1.24
C THR A 457 -29.20 -4.03 -0.67
N PHE A 458 -29.47 -3.04 -1.51
CA PHE A 458 -29.48 -1.63 -1.12
C PHE A 458 -30.92 -1.11 -1.05
N ARG A 459 -31.13 -0.14 -0.15
CA ARG A 459 -32.32 0.70 -0.14
C ARG A 459 -31.90 2.14 -0.37
N ARG A 460 -32.50 2.80 -1.38
CA ARG A 460 -32.35 4.24 -1.58
C ARG A 460 -33.03 4.97 -0.42
N ILE A 461 -32.37 6.00 0.09
CA ILE A 461 -32.89 6.89 1.12
C ILE A 461 -33.03 8.31 0.58
N THR A 462 -33.79 9.13 1.29
CA THR A 462 -33.86 10.57 1.03
C THR A 462 -32.84 11.31 1.89
N SER A 463 -32.64 12.61 1.66
CA SER A 463 -31.81 13.45 2.54
C SER A 463 -32.31 13.48 4.00
N ALA A 464 -33.61 13.26 4.23
CA ALA A 464 -34.15 13.10 5.58
C ALA A 464 -33.68 11.78 6.23
N GLY A 465 -33.66 10.70 5.45
CA GLY A 465 -33.09 9.41 5.91
C GLY A 465 -31.60 9.49 6.20
N LEU A 466 -30.83 10.30 5.45
CA LEU A 466 -29.43 10.55 5.76
C LEU A 466 -29.26 11.27 7.10
N ARG A 467 -30.06 12.33 7.35
CA ARG A 467 -30.05 13.02 8.65
C ARG A 467 -30.42 12.08 9.81
N GLU A 468 -31.41 11.22 9.61
CA GLU A 468 -31.80 10.18 10.58
C GLU A 468 -30.66 9.17 10.82
N SER A 469 -29.89 8.83 9.79
CA SER A 469 -28.77 7.88 9.90
C SER A 469 -27.61 8.42 10.74
N HIS A 470 -27.45 9.75 10.81
CA HIS A 470 -26.46 10.40 11.67
C HIS A 470 -26.99 10.58 13.09
N VAL A 471 -26.09 10.79 14.06
CA VAL A 471 -26.48 11.20 15.41
C VAL A 471 -27.24 12.52 15.32
N HIS A 472 -28.49 12.53 15.78
CA HIS A 472 -29.40 13.69 15.74
C HIS A 472 -30.03 13.92 17.13
N ASP A 473 -30.50 15.16 17.35
CA ASP A 473 -31.21 15.59 18.57
C ASP A 473 -30.46 15.42 19.90
N VAL A 474 -29.12 15.33 19.87
CA VAL A 474 -28.26 15.28 21.06
C VAL A 474 -26.96 16.07 20.86
N SER A 475 -26.36 16.56 21.95
CA SER A 475 -25.01 17.11 21.94
C SER A 475 -23.98 16.01 22.23
N ILE A 476 -23.04 15.80 21.32
CA ILE A 476 -21.97 14.80 21.48
C ILE A 476 -20.97 15.30 22.53
N THR A 477 -20.90 14.62 23.67
CA THR A 477 -19.96 14.94 24.76
C THR A 477 -18.59 14.29 24.58
N LYS A 478 -18.52 13.17 23.84
CA LYS A 478 -17.30 12.43 23.52
C LYS A 478 -17.41 11.78 22.14
N GLU A 479 -16.53 12.16 21.23
CA GLU A 479 -16.47 11.56 19.89
C GLU A 479 -15.91 10.13 19.94
N ALA A 480 -16.44 9.27 19.07
CA ALA A 480 -15.89 7.94 18.84
C ALA A 480 -14.83 7.97 17.72
N PRO A 481 -13.79 7.12 17.75
CA PRO A 481 -12.74 7.13 16.71
C PRO A 481 -13.23 6.90 15.28
N ASN A 482 -14.38 6.24 15.12
CA ASN A 482 -14.98 5.82 13.86
C ASN A 482 -16.12 6.73 13.37
N TYR A 483 -16.50 7.77 14.12
CA TYR A 483 -17.61 8.66 13.77
C TYR A 483 -17.31 10.11 14.17
N LYS A 484 -17.51 11.02 13.22
CA LYS A 484 -17.52 12.46 13.43
C LYS A 484 -18.74 13.04 12.76
N SER A 485 -19.46 13.91 13.45
CA SER A 485 -20.44 14.79 12.82
C SER A 485 -19.71 16.07 12.43
N ASP A 486 -19.65 16.38 11.14
CA ASP A 486 -19.33 17.73 10.69
C ASP A 486 -20.56 18.64 10.81
#